data_AF-F8NJQ5-F1
#
_entry.id   AF-F8NJQ5-F1
#
_cell.length_a   1.000
_cell.length_b   1.000
_cell.length_c   1.000
_cell.angle_alpha   90.00
_cell.angle_beta   90.00
_cell.angle_gamma   90.00
#
_symmetry.space_group_name_H-M   'P 1'
#
loop_
_entity.id
_entity.type
_entity.pdbx_description
1 polymer ?
#
loop_
_entity_poly.entity_id
_entity_poly.type
_entity_poly.pdbx_seq_one_letter_code
_entity_poly.pdbx_strand_id
1 'polypeptide(L)'
;MYTVNGEQKRITLTKEKKIDYLRSWKWCINPAYHWGTSSMLSRDFYIWIETPPPREASLETYVKQEVEKSIRETRLLYQSQLDEALEEVSVLEKRLKRTKAAPPPERVERTRTALKKPENFSGDKKKYWAFRESLLLHFEDDTAYFKDDRKKIDFVLSFMKEGEAAAFQTNWLENRVDANS
;
A
#
# COMPACT_ATOMS: atom_id res chain seq x y z
N MET A 1 -19.51 31.69 -17.31
CA MET A 1 -20.54 31.44 -18.35
C MET A 1 -20.59 32.69 -19.21
N TYR A 2 -20.74 32.56 -20.53
CA TYR A 2 -20.97 33.71 -21.40
C TYR A 2 -22.11 33.39 -22.36
N THR A 3 -22.81 34.43 -22.78
CA THR A 3 -23.97 34.33 -23.66
C THR A 3 -23.54 34.71 -25.08
N VAL A 4 -23.73 33.80 -26.03
CA VAL A 4 -23.62 34.12 -27.46
C VAL A 4 -24.97 33.77 -28.07
N ASN A 5 -25.63 34.77 -28.65
CA ASN A 5 -26.93 34.63 -29.32
C ASN A 5 -28.03 33.97 -28.46
N GLY A 6 -28.15 34.40 -27.19
CA GLY A 6 -29.28 34.01 -26.33
C GLY A 6 -29.23 32.60 -25.73
N GLU A 7 -28.27 31.75 -26.09
CA GLU A 7 -28.09 30.44 -25.47
C GLU A 7 -26.97 30.45 -24.41
N GLN A 8 -27.28 29.96 -23.21
CA GLN A 8 -26.29 29.77 -22.14
C GLN A 8 -25.40 28.57 -22.47
N LYS A 9 -24.14 28.83 -22.83
CA LYS A 9 -23.14 27.77 -23.04
C LYS A 9 -22.29 27.56 -21.79
N ARG A 10 -22.27 26.31 -21.30
CA ARG A 10 -21.42 25.85 -20.20
C ARG A 10 -20.03 25.54 -20.74
N ILE A 11 -19.01 26.23 -20.25
CA ILE A 11 -17.62 25.95 -20.63
C ILE A 11 -17.15 24.75 -19.78
N THR A 12 -16.94 23.60 -20.42
CA THR A 12 -16.23 22.47 -19.84
C THR A 12 -14.73 22.65 -20.06
N LEU A 13 -14.05 23.28 -19.11
CA LEU A 13 -12.59 23.34 -19.09
C LEU A 13 -12.04 22.02 -18.56
N THR A 14 -11.20 21.36 -19.36
CA THR A 14 -10.39 20.22 -18.93
C THR A 14 -9.43 20.63 -17.81
N LYS A 15 -9.00 19.67 -16.98
CA LYS A 15 -8.22 19.93 -15.75
C LYS A 15 -7.00 20.83 -15.96
N GLU A 16 -6.33 20.71 -17.11
CA GLU A 16 -5.14 21.52 -17.46
C GLU A 16 -5.49 22.99 -17.71
N LYS A 17 -6.55 23.28 -18.49
CA LYS A 17 -6.97 24.66 -18.77
C LYS A 17 -7.51 25.38 -17.54
N LYS A 18 -7.96 24.64 -16.52
CA LYS A 18 -8.35 25.18 -15.21
C LYS A 18 -7.14 25.73 -14.44
N ILE A 19 -5.98 25.10 -14.56
CA ILE A 19 -4.73 25.55 -13.89
C ILE A 19 -4.24 26.84 -14.53
N ASP A 20 -4.29 26.96 -15.86
CA ASP A 20 -3.89 28.18 -16.56
C ASP A 20 -4.84 29.36 -16.27
N TYR A 21 -6.14 29.11 -16.16
CA TYR A 21 -7.11 30.13 -15.75
C TYR A 21 -6.83 30.64 -14.32
N LEU A 22 -6.51 29.73 -13.39
CA LEU A 22 -6.16 30.09 -12.00
C LEU A 22 -4.80 30.80 -11.90
N ARG A 23 -3.84 30.45 -12.77
CA ARG A 23 -2.55 31.18 -12.86
C ARG A 23 -2.73 32.59 -13.42
N SER A 24 -3.57 32.77 -14.43
CA SER A 24 -3.90 34.09 -14.99
C SER A 24 -4.61 34.98 -13.97
N TRP A 25 -5.53 34.42 -13.17
CA TRP A 25 -6.18 35.15 -12.08
C TRP A 25 -5.21 35.59 -10.98
N LYS A 26 -4.21 34.76 -10.66
CA LYS A 26 -3.22 35.10 -9.62
C LYS A 26 -2.31 36.27 -10.03
N TRP A 27 -2.17 36.55 -11.32
CA TRP A 27 -1.47 37.73 -11.84
C TRP A 27 -2.28 39.04 -11.70
N CYS A 28 -3.61 38.96 -11.66
CA CYS A 28 -4.45 40.14 -11.51
C CYS A 28 -4.58 40.63 -10.06
N ILE A 29 -4.11 39.86 -9.07
CA ILE A 29 -4.34 40.11 -7.64
C ILE A 29 -3.12 40.74 -6.93
N ASN A 30 -1.99 40.95 -7.62
CA ASN A 30 -0.78 41.51 -7.03
C ASN A 30 -0.34 42.82 -7.74
N PRO A 31 -0.77 44.01 -7.28
CA PRO A 31 -0.28 45.29 -7.80
C PRO A 31 0.96 45.70 -7.00
N ALA A 32 2.04 44.95 -7.13
CA ALA A 32 3.35 45.38 -6.69
C ALA A 32 4.26 45.39 -7.91
N TYR A 33 4.94 46.52 -8.14
CA TYR A 33 5.90 46.80 -9.21
C TYR A 33 5.32 47.28 -10.55
N HIS A 34 4.91 48.55 -10.61
CA HIS A 34 5.61 49.53 -11.45
C HIS A 34 5.17 50.96 -11.10
N TRP A 35 6.09 51.74 -10.53
CA TRP A 35 5.97 53.19 -10.49
C TRP A 35 6.53 53.76 -11.79
N GLY A 36 5.86 54.76 -12.35
CA GLY A 36 6.27 55.44 -13.58
C GLY A 36 5.36 56.61 -13.92
N THR A 37 5.50 57.70 -13.16
CA THR A 37 5.22 59.10 -13.51
C THR A 37 3.90 59.46 -14.21
N SER A 38 2.96 60.07 -13.47
CA SER A 38 2.47 61.43 -13.79
C SER A 38 1.54 61.94 -12.69
N SER A 39 1.85 63.11 -12.16
CA SER A 39 1.14 63.81 -11.10
C SER A 39 -0.14 64.48 -11.59
N MET A 40 -1.30 64.18 -11.00
CA MET A 40 -2.30 65.22 -10.70
C MET A 40 -3.34 64.70 -9.70
N LEU A 41 -3.60 65.54 -8.72
CA LEU A 41 -4.37 65.33 -7.50
C LEU A 41 -5.84 64.95 -7.80
N SER A 42 -6.37 63.92 -7.14
CA SER A 42 -7.58 64.12 -6.33
C SER A 42 -7.66 63.09 -5.21
N ARG A 43 -7.92 63.60 -4.01
CA ARG A 43 -7.62 63.02 -2.71
C ARG A 43 -8.77 62.18 -2.14
N ASP A 44 -9.75 61.79 -2.96
CA ASP A 44 -11.09 61.41 -2.48
C ASP A 44 -11.55 59.99 -2.85
N PHE A 45 -10.66 59.05 -3.18
CA PHE A 45 -11.06 57.65 -3.38
C PHE A 45 -10.34 56.69 -2.43
N TYR A 46 -10.17 57.12 -1.19
CA TYR A 46 -10.03 56.18 -0.09
C TYR A 46 -11.44 55.83 0.43
N ILE A 47 -11.74 54.52 0.42
CA ILE A 47 -12.83 53.85 1.12
C ILE A 47 -14.16 53.75 0.35
N TRP A 48 -14.31 52.65 -0.41
CA TRP A 48 -15.51 51.80 -0.31
C TRP A 48 -15.18 50.41 -0.88
N ILE A 49 -14.47 49.59 -0.11
CA ILE A 49 -14.53 48.14 -0.33
C ILE A 49 -15.75 47.70 0.44
N GLU A 50 -16.84 47.52 -0.29
CA GLU A 50 -18.11 46.99 0.19
C GLU A 50 -17.84 45.77 1.09
N THR A 51 -18.29 45.82 2.33
CA THR A 51 -18.64 44.59 3.04
C THR A 51 -19.48 43.74 2.10
N PRO A 52 -19.14 42.46 1.88
CA PRO A 52 -19.84 41.62 0.91
C PRO A 52 -21.34 41.64 1.23
N PRO A 53 -22.20 41.71 0.21
CA PRO A 53 -23.64 41.81 0.42
C PRO A 53 -24.11 40.67 1.36
N PRO A 54 -25.10 40.89 2.24
CA PRO A 54 -25.44 39.97 3.33
C PRO A 54 -25.67 38.49 2.91
N ARG A 55 -26.06 38.28 1.65
CA ARG A 55 -26.24 36.95 1.05
C ARG A 55 -24.94 36.18 0.86
N GLU A 56 -23.85 36.86 0.50
CA GLU A 56 -22.53 36.25 0.32
C GLU A 56 -21.88 35.93 1.67
N ALA A 57 -22.02 36.82 2.66
CA ALA A 57 -21.61 36.55 4.04
C ALA A 57 -22.34 35.33 4.65
N SER A 58 -23.61 35.12 4.28
CA SER A 58 -24.38 33.92 4.68
C SER A 58 -23.89 32.63 4.01
N LEU A 59 -23.37 32.70 2.78
CA LEU A 59 -22.81 31.54 2.09
C LEU A 59 -21.41 31.20 2.59
N GLU A 60 -20.58 32.21 2.88
CA GLU A 60 -19.24 32.00 3.44
C GLU A 60 -19.29 31.34 4.82
N THR A 61 -20.22 31.76 5.67
CA THR A 61 -20.42 31.15 7.00
C THR A 61 -20.86 29.69 6.88
N TYR A 62 -21.78 29.39 5.97
CA TYR A 62 -22.21 28.02 5.68
C TYR A 62 -21.06 27.15 5.16
N VAL A 63 -20.29 27.63 4.17
CA VAL A 63 -19.13 26.92 3.62
C VAL A 63 -18.09 26.68 4.71
N LYS A 64 -17.79 27.69 5.54
CA LYS A 64 -16.85 27.57 6.66
C LYS A 64 -17.31 26.51 7.65
N GLN A 65 -18.60 26.49 8.00
CA GLN A 65 -19.18 25.51 8.90
C GLN A 65 -19.08 24.08 8.35
N GLU A 66 -19.36 23.88 7.07
CA GLU A 66 -19.29 22.55 6.44
C GLU A 66 -17.85 22.05 6.32
N VAL A 67 -16.91 22.95 6.00
CA VAL A 67 -15.47 22.63 6.01
C VAL A 67 -15.02 22.25 7.42
N GLU A 68 -15.39 23.01 8.45
CA GLU A 68 -15.03 22.69 9.83
C GLU A 68 -15.65 21.37 10.31
N LYS A 69 -16.88 21.08 9.87
CA LYS A 69 -17.55 19.82 10.13
C LYS A 69 -16.80 18.65 9.48
N SER A 70 -16.48 18.73 8.19
CA SER A 70 -15.72 17.68 7.49
C SER A 70 -14.33 17.45 8.08
N ILE A 71 -13.62 18.50 8.51
CA ILE A 71 -12.32 18.39 9.20
C ILE A 71 -12.48 17.60 10.50
N ARG A 72 -13.53 17.89 11.28
CA ARG A 72 -13.81 17.16 12.53
C ARG A 72 -14.13 15.70 12.28
N GLU A 73 -14.99 15.40 11.32
CA GLU A 73 -15.35 14.02 10.95
C GLU A 73 -14.11 13.24 10.50
N THR A 74 -13.28 13.84 9.66
CA THR A 74 -12.04 13.22 9.19
C THR A 74 -11.09 12.94 10.35
N ARG A 75 -10.94 13.90 11.28
CA ARG A 75 -10.08 13.72 12.47
C ARG A 75 -10.59 12.60 13.36
N LEU A 76 -11.90 12.50 13.58
CA LEU A 76 -12.51 11.43 14.37
C LEU A 76 -12.30 10.06 13.72
N LEU A 77 -12.44 9.97 12.40
CA LEU A 77 -12.19 8.73 11.66
C LEU A 77 -10.74 8.26 11.85
N TYR A 78 -9.76 9.15 11.66
CA TYR A 78 -8.35 8.81 11.85
C TYR A 78 -8.05 8.40 13.30
N GLN A 79 -8.64 9.09 14.28
CA GLN A 79 -8.46 8.73 15.68
C GLN A 79 -9.03 7.33 15.97
N SER A 80 -10.23 7.04 15.47
CA SER A 80 -10.85 5.72 15.62
C SER A 80 -9.99 4.61 15.01
N GLN A 81 -9.42 4.84 13.82
CA GLN A 81 -8.53 3.86 13.18
C GLN A 81 -7.24 3.63 13.96
N LEU A 82 -6.68 4.69 14.55
CA LEU A 82 -5.50 4.56 15.42
C LEU A 82 -5.82 3.77 16.69
N ASP A 83 -6.95 4.03 17.32
CA ASP A 83 -7.37 3.34 18.55
C ASP A 83 -7.67 1.85 18.27
N GLU A 84 -8.32 1.53 17.15
CA GLU A 84 -8.55 0.16 16.69
C GLU A 84 -7.23 -0.59 16.44
N ALA A 85 -6.31 0.03 15.68
CA ALA A 85 -5.00 -0.56 15.40
C ALA A 85 -4.17 -0.77 16.68
N LEU A 86 -4.25 0.15 17.65
CA LEU A 86 -3.58 0.00 18.94
C LEU A 86 -4.12 -1.20 19.73
N GLU A 87 -5.43 -1.43 19.71
CA GLU A 87 -6.01 -2.58 20.39
C GLU A 87 -5.66 -3.90 19.69
N GLU A 88 -5.62 -3.93 18.35
CA GLU A 88 -5.13 -5.10 17.61
C GLU A 88 -3.68 -5.44 17.98
N VAL A 89 -2.80 -4.44 18.06
CA VAL A 89 -1.41 -4.63 18.50
C VAL A 89 -1.37 -5.14 19.94
N SER A 90 -2.21 -4.61 20.84
CA SER A 90 -2.32 -5.07 22.23
C SER A 90 -2.70 -6.55 22.32
N VAL A 91 -3.67 -6.99 21.51
CA VAL A 91 -4.10 -8.39 21.42
C VAL A 91 -2.99 -9.27 20.85
N LEU A 92 -2.32 -8.82 19.79
CA LEU A 92 -1.21 -9.55 19.17
C LEU A 92 -0.01 -9.68 20.11
N GLU A 93 0.33 -8.64 20.87
CA GLU A 93 1.37 -8.70 21.88
C GLU A 93 1.03 -9.67 23.01
N LYS A 94 -0.22 -9.66 23.50
CA LYS A 94 -0.69 -10.64 24.50
C LYS A 94 -0.62 -12.06 23.94
N ARG A 95 -1.02 -12.28 22.68
CA ARG A 95 -0.88 -13.57 21.99
C ARG A 95 0.58 -13.96 21.86
N LEU A 96 1.46 -13.06 21.46
CA LEU A 96 2.90 -13.32 21.34
C LEU A 96 3.53 -13.67 22.68
N LYS A 97 3.21 -12.94 23.76
CA LYS A 97 3.67 -13.24 25.11
C LYS A 97 3.18 -14.61 25.57
N ARG A 98 1.92 -14.98 25.28
CA ARG A 98 1.39 -16.33 25.52
C ARG A 98 2.10 -17.40 24.68
N THR A 99 2.38 -17.13 23.40
CA THR A 99 3.10 -18.06 22.51
C THR A 99 4.58 -18.20 22.87
N LYS A 100 5.20 -17.16 23.43
CA LYS A 100 6.57 -17.20 23.97
C LYS A 100 6.64 -17.86 25.36
N ALA A 101 5.56 -17.84 26.12
CA ALA A 101 5.45 -18.46 27.45
C ALA A 101 4.97 -19.91 27.40
N ALA A 102 4.26 -20.30 26.34
CA ALA A 102 4.25 -21.70 25.94
C ALA A 102 5.69 -22.07 25.60
N PRO A 103 6.22 -23.22 26.05
CA PRO A 103 7.47 -23.71 25.50
C PRO A 103 7.30 -23.65 23.97
N PRO A 104 8.31 -23.17 23.21
CA PRO A 104 8.29 -23.29 21.76
C PRO A 104 7.75 -24.68 21.45
N PRO A 105 6.80 -24.88 20.49
CA PRO A 105 6.51 -26.24 20.06
C PRO A 105 7.87 -26.80 19.84
N GLU A 106 8.24 -27.78 20.66
CA GLU A 106 9.62 -28.20 20.79
C GLU A 106 10.00 -28.35 19.33
N ARG A 107 10.86 -27.45 18.82
CA ARG A 107 11.75 -27.89 17.78
C ARG A 107 12.54 -28.84 18.64
N VAL A 108 11.98 -30.05 18.76
CA VAL A 108 12.71 -31.24 19.08
C VAL A 108 13.87 -30.97 18.17
N GLU A 109 15.01 -30.68 18.78
CA GLU A 109 16.27 -30.88 18.11
C GLU A 109 16.18 -32.35 17.79
N ARG A 110 15.46 -32.66 16.69
CA ARG A 110 15.02 -33.99 16.31
C ARG A 110 16.33 -34.62 16.11
N THR A 111 16.68 -35.44 17.10
CA THR A 111 18.01 -35.94 17.36
C THR A 111 18.43 -36.46 16.01
N ARG A 112 19.26 -35.65 15.30
CA ARG A 112 19.37 -35.76 13.84
C ARG A 112 19.70 -37.20 13.58
N THR A 113 18.74 -37.95 13.05
CA THR A 113 18.91 -39.37 12.89
C THR A 113 20.17 -39.56 12.06
N ALA A 114 20.96 -40.58 12.38
CA ALA A 114 22.27 -40.86 11.79
C ALA A 114 22.26 -41.09 10.26
N LEU A 115 21.12 -40.87 9.60
CA LEU A 115 20.97 -40.94 8.16
C LEU A 115 21.74 -39.80 7.48
N LYS A 116 22.63 -40.21 6.58
CA LYS A 116 23.39 -39.32 5.73
C LYS A 116 22.42 -38.39 4.99
N LYS A 117 22.69 -37.09 5.05
CA LYS A 117 21.94 -36.08 4.30
C LYS A 117 21.94 -36.44 2.80
N PRO A 118 20.79 -36.37 2.10
CA PRO A 118 20.74 -36.63 0.67
C PRO A 118 21.68 -35.69 -0.09
N GLU A 119 22.29 -36.19 -1.16
CA GLU A 119 23.11 -35.38 -2.06
C GLU A 119 22.21 -34.46 -2.89
N ASN A 120 22.72 -33.29 -3.29
CA ASN A 120 22.00 -32.41 -4.19
C ASN A 120 21.78 -33.11 -5.53
N PHE A 121 20.56 -32.99 -6.07
CA PHE A 121 20.19 -33.61 -7.33
C PHE A 121 20.19 -32.57 -8.44
N SER A 122 21.00 -32.80 -9.49
CA SER A 122 21.13 -31.89 -10.62
C SER A 122 20.15 -32.15 -11.76
N GLY A 123 19.40 -33.26 -11.72
CA GLY A 123 18.59 -33.74 -12.85
C GLY A 123 19.20 -34.93 -13.59
N ASP A 124 20.41 -35.38 -13.22
CA ASP A 124 21.06 -36.51 -13.90
C ASP A 124 20.32 -37.85 -13.67
N LYS A 125 19.78 -38.40 -14.76
CA LYS A 125 19.03 -39.67 -14.77
C LYS A 125 19.83 -40.84 -14.19
N LYS A 126 21.15 -40.86 -14.30
CA LYS A 126 21.99 -41.94 -13.73
C LYS A 126 22.02 -41.89 -12.20
N LYS A 127 21.96 -40.68 -11.62
CA LYS A 127 21.98 -40.45 -10.16
C LYS A 127 20.59 -40.51 -9.53
N TYR A 128 19.53 -40.51 -10.35
CA TYR A 128 18.15 -40.52 -9.89
C TYR A 128 17.84 -41.70 -8.95
N TRP A 129 18.31 -42.91 -9.26
CA TRP A 129 18.05 -44.09 -8.44
C TRP A 129 18.60 -43.95 -7.02
N ALA A 130 19.88 -43.59 -6.90
CA ALA A 130 20.53 -43.37 -5.61
C ALA A 130 19.89 -42.21 -4.83
N PHE A 131 19.53 -41.12 -5.54
CA PHE A 131 18.83 -39.99 -4.93
C PHE A 131 17.45 -40.39 -4.40
N ARG A 132 16.66 -41.13 -5.18
CA ARG A 132 15.33 -41.62 -4.79
C ARG A 132 15.39 -42.54 -3.57
N GLU A 133 16.34 -43.47 -3.55
CA GLU A 133 16.54 -44.38 -2.42
C GLU A 133 16.90 -43.61 -1.15
N SER A 134 17.80 -42.63 -1.27
CA SER A 134 18.13 -41.73 -0.17
C SER A 134 16.89 -41.01 0.36
N LEU A 135 16.04 -40.44 -0.50
CA LEU A 135 14.82 -39.76 -0.08
C LEU A 135 13.82 -40.68 0.64
N LEU A 136 13.64 -41.90 0.14
CA LEU A 136 12.71 -42.88 0.74
C LEU A 136 13.11 -43.22 2.17
N LEU A 137 14.41 -43.41 2.42
CA LEU A 137 14.92 -43.66 3.79
C LEU A 137 14.56 -42.52 4.74
N HIS A 138 14.65 -41.26 4.31
CA HIS A 138 14.27 -40.11 5.13
C HIS A 138 12.76 -40.04 5.37
N PHE A 139 11.93 -40.49 4.41
CA PHE A 139 10.47 -40.53 4.58
C PHE A 139 10.01 -41.63 5.54
N GLU A 140 10.70 -42.76 5.55
CA GLU A 140 10.44 -43.87 6.47
C GLU A 140 10.95 -43.58 7.90
N ASP A 141 12.04 -42.82 8.03
CA ASP A 141 12.59 -42.44 9.33
C ASP A 141 11.66 -41.50 10.12
N ASP A 142 11.04 -40.52 9.45
CA ASP A 142 10.14 -39.55 10.08
C ASP A 142 8.75 -39.56 9.42
N THR A 143 8.06 -40.70 9.52
CA THR A 143 6.71 -40.90 8.97
C THR A 143 5.69 -39.88 9.51
N ALA A 144 5.85 -39.42 10.75
CA ALA A 144 4.98 -38.42 11.36
C ALA A 144 5.12 -37.05 10.68
N TYR A 145 6.34 -36.63 10.36
CA TYR A 145 6.58 -35.39 9.64
C TYR A 145 6.17 -35.47 8.17
N PHE A 146 6.50 -36.58 7.51
CA PHE A 146 6.20 -36.82 6.11
C PHE A 146 4.81 -37.43 5.87
N LYS A 147 3.88 -37.27 6.83
CA LYS A 147 2.48 -37.65 6.60
C LYS A 147 1.82 -36.83 5.48
N ASP A 148 2.23 -35.57 5.32
CA ASP A 148 1.73 -34.67 4.28
C ASP A 148 2.64 -34.72 3.04
N ASP A 149 2.07 -35.01 1.88
CA ASP A 149 2.80 -35.06 0.61
C ASP A 149 3.37 -33.69 0.23
N ARG A 150 2.75 -32.58 0.67
CA ARG A 150 3.32 -31.23 0.47
C ARG A 150 4.70 -31.11 1.11
N LYS A 151 4.88 -31.66 2.32
CA LYS A 151 6.16 -31.66 3.03
C LYS A 151 7.19 -32.57 2.37
N LYS A 152 6.76 -33.69 1.78
CA LYS A 152 7.66 -34.54 0.96
C LYS A 152 8.15 -33.77 -0.25
N ILE A 153 7.25 -33.12 -0.99
CA ILE A 153 7.59 -32.33 -2.17
C ILE A 153 8.55 -31.20 -1.79
N ASP A 154 8.24 -30.41 -0.76
CA ASP A 154 9.10 -29.31 -0.29
C ASP A 154 10.50 -29.83 0.12
N PHE A 155 10.56 -31.00 0.78
CA PHE A 155 11.83 -31.64 1.14
C PHE A 155 12.63 -32.05 -0.09
N VAL A 156 12.03 -32.73 -1.07
CA VAL A 156 12.69 -33.13 -2.32
C VAL A 156 13.24 -31.90 -3.06
N LEU A 157 12.40 -30.87 -3.22
CA LEU A 157 12.77 -29.64 -3.90
C LEU A 157 13.95 -28.95 -3.24
N SER A 158 14.09 -29.04 -1.91
CA SER A 158 15.22 -28.43 -1.19
C SER A 158 16.60 -28.96 -1.61
N PHE A 159 16.65 -30.13 -2.26
CA PHE A 159 17.88 -30.74 -2.79
C PHE A 159 18.09 -30.50 -4.30
N MET A 160 17.11 -29.91 -5.00
CA MET A 160 17.18 -29.63 -6.43
C MET A 160 17.77 -28.25 -6.69
N LYS A 161 19.02 -28.01 -6.26
CA LYS A 161 19.64 -26.68 -6.28
C LYS A 161 20.44 -26.36 -7.53
N GLU A 162 20.73 -27.37 -8.35
CA GLU A 162 21.64 -27.25 -9.49
C GLU A 162 21.05 -27.94 -10.73
N GLY A 163 21.58 -27.61 -11.91
CA GLY A 163 21.23 -28.26 -13.18
C GLY A 163 19.77 -28.13 -13.62
N GLU A 164 19.28 -29.11 -14.37
CA GLU A 164 17.90 -29.16 -14.88
C GLU A 164 16.87 -29.27 -13.74
N ALA A 165 17.24 -29.90 -12.64
CA ALA A 165 16.36 -30.02 -11.47
C ALA A 165 16.11 -28.66 -10.79
N ALA A 166 17.08 -27.74 -10.82
CA ALA A 166 16.86 -26.38 -10.33
C ALA A 166 15.82 -25.61 -11.15
N ALA A 167 15.86 -25.76 -12.48
CA ALA A 167 14.84 -25.16 -13.34
C ALA A 167 13.44 -25.71 -13.03
N PHE A 168 13.35 -27.03 -12.76
CA PHE A 168 12.10 -27.64 -12.30
C PHE A 168 11.63 -27.07 -10.95
N GLN A 169 12.55 -26.90 -9.98
CA GLN A 169 12.21 -26.30 -8.68
C GLN A 169 11.64 -24.90 -8.84
N THR A 170 12.30 -24.03 -9.61
CA THR A 170 11.84 -22.65 -9.83
C THR A 170 10.46 -22.63 -10.47
N ASN A 171 10.26 -23.40 -11.56
CA ASN A 171 8.99 -23.50 -12.24
C ASN A 171 7.87 -24.04 -11.32
N TRP A 172 8.18 -25.03 -10.46
CA TRP A 172 7.22 -25.55 -9.50
C TRP A 172 6.80 -24.51 -8.45
N LEU A 173 7.74 -23.68 -7.99
CA LEU A 173 7.47 -22.62 -7.01
C LEU A 173 6.66 -21.47 -7.61
N GLU A 174 6.97 -21.06 -8.85
CA GLU A 174 6.25 -20.00 -9.56
C GLU A 174 4.77 -20.39 -9.79
N ASN A 175 4.50 -21.58 -10.33
CA ASN A 175 3.12 -22.03 -10.59
C ASN A 175 2.29 -22.28 -9.32
N ARG A 176 2.91 -22.44 -8.14
CA ARG A 176 2.17 -22.54 -6.86
C ARG A 176 1.62 -21.19 -6.38
N VAL A 177 2.26 -20.09 -6.76
CA VAL A 177 1.79 -18.74 -6.38
C VAL A 177 0.48 -18.44 -7.10
N ASP A 178 0.36 -18.86 -8.36
CA ASP A 178 -0.83 -18.59 -9.20
C ASP A 178 -2.03 -19.50 -8.87
N ALA A 179 -1.80 -20.69 -8.29
CA ALA A 179 -2.87 -21.62 -7.96
C ALA A 179 -3.64 -21.27 -6.67
N ASN A 180 -3.15 -20.29 -5.89
CA ASN A 180 -3.73 -19.83 -4.62
C ASN A 180 -4.21 -18.36 -4.67
N SER A 181 -4.16 -17.71 -5.83
CA SER A 181 -4.63 -16.32 -6.07
C SER A 181 -5.99 -16.28 -6.75
#